data_AF-A0A9D6FN19-F1
#
_entry.id   AF-A0A9D6FN19-F1
#
_cell.length_a   1.000
_cell.length_b   1.000
_cell.length_c   1.000
_cell.angle_alpha   90.00
_cell.angle_beta   90.00
_cell.angle_gamma   90.00
#
_symmetry.space_group_name_H-M   'P 1'
#
loop_
_entity.id
_entity.type
_entity.pdbx_description
1 polymer ?
#
loop_
_entity_poly.entity_id
_entity_poly.type
_entity_poly.pdbx_seq_one_letter_code
_entity_poly.pdbx_strand_id
1 'polypeptide(L)' 'LMARRAKYTPLKRCCTADDVADTMLSLITGNRFVTGEIIVIDGGFSSTT' A
#
# COMPACT_ATOMS: atom_id res chain seq x y z
N LEU A 1 -15.38 9.50 -7.50
CA LEU A 1 -15.13 8.05 -7.31
C LEU A 1 -14.14 7.78 -6.16
N MET A 2 -12.93 8.34 -6.18
CA MET A 2 -11.88 8.04 -5.17
C MET A 2 -12.26 8.43 -3.74
N ALA A 3 -12.87 9.60 -3.52
CA ALA A 3 -13.35 10.01 -2.20
C ALA A 3 -14.35 9.02 -1.57
N ARG A 4 -15.13 8.29 -2.39
CA ARG A 4 -16.02 7.23 -1.90
C ARG A 4 -15.22 6.00 -1.45
N ARG A 5 -14.23 5.57 -2.26
CA ARG A 5 -13.37 4.42 -1.94
C ARG A 5 -12.54 4.65 -0.68
N ALA A 6 -12.02 5.87 -0.49
CA ALA A 6 -11.26 6.26 0.68
C ALA A 6 -11.93 5.87 2.01
N LYS A 7 -13.25 6.04 2.12
CA LYS A 7 -14.02 5.74 3.35
C LYS A 7 -13.94 4.28 3.80
N TYR A 8 -13.74 3.35 2.88
CA TYR A 8 -13.69 1.92 3.15
C TYR A 8 -12.30 1.42 3.55
N THR A 9 -11.26 2.21 3.28
CA THR A 9 -9.92 1.93 3.79
C THR A 9 -9.82 2.34 5.28
N PRO A 10 -9.10 1.60 6.14
CA PRO A 10 -8.69 2.04 7.45
C PRO A 10 -7.98 3.40 7.45
N LEU A 11 -7.08 3.65 6.49
CA LEU A 11 -6.35 4.92 6.40
C LEU A 11 -7.18 6.11 5.87
N LYS A 12 -8.47 5.89 5.56
CA LYS A 12 -9.41 6.91 5.07
C LYS A 12 -8.92 7.70 3.86
N ARG A 13 -8.06 7.10 3.04
CA ARG A 13 -7.53 7.66 1.79
C ARG A 13 -7.19 6.55 0.79
N CYS A 14 -7.25 6.89 -0.50
CA CYS A 14 -6.70 6.00 -1.53
C CYS A 14 -5.18 6.17 -1.59
N CYS A 15 -4.48 5.10 -1.99
CA CYS A 15 -3.06 5.19 -2.30
C CYS A 15 -2.83 6.08 -3.52
N THR A 16 -1.69 6.76 -3.52
CA THR A 16 -1.13 7.50 -4.65
C THR A 16 -0.02 6.69 -5.30
N ALA A 17 0.49 7.15 -6.44
CA ALA A 17 1.68 6.56 -7.05
C ALA A 17 2.90 6.67 -6.14
N ASP A 18 3.01 7.78 -5.39
CA ASP A 18 4.15 8.03 -4.48
C ASP A 18 4.15 7.03 -3.31
N ASP A 19 2.98 6.70 -2.74
CA ASP A 19 2.90 5.68 -1.67
C ASP A 19 3.45 4.31 -2.12
N VAL A 20 3.18 3.95 -3.38
CA VAL A 20 3.67 2.71 -3.97
C VAL A 20 5.18 2.79 -4.22
N ALA A 21 5.64 3.91 -4.79
CA ALA A 21 7.05 4.14 -5.10
C ALA A 21 7.94 4.11 -3.85
N ASP A 22 7.51 4.75 -2.75
CA ASP A 22 8.24 4.76 -1.49
C ASP A 22 8.41 3.34 -0.92
N THR A 23 7.36 2.53 -1.00
CA THR A 23 7.41 1.14 -0.55
C THR A 23 8.37 0.31 -1.41
N MET A 24 8.31 0.48 -2.74
CA MET A 24 9.23 -0.19 -3.67
C MET A 24 10.69 0.18 -3.38
N LEU A 25 10.97 1.47 -3.17
CA LEU A 25 12.32 1.94 -2.88
C LEU A 25 12.84 1.38 -1.54
N SER A 26 12.00 1.32 -0.51
CA SER A 26 12.33 0.69 0.76
C SER A 26 12.70 -0.79 0.60
N LEU A 27 11.93 -1.54 -0.20
CA LEU A 27 12.23 -2.95 -0.51
C LEU A 27 13.57 -3.11 -1.23
N ILE A 28 13.83 -2.27 -2.24
CA ILE A 28 15.07 -2.33 -3.05
C ILE A 28 16.30 -2.01 -2.18
N THR A 29 16.20 -1.02 -1.31
CA THR A 29 17.36 -0.45 -0.61
C THR A 29 17.61 -1.08 0.77
N GLY A 30 16.57 -1.44 1.50
CA GLY A 30 16.65 -1.86 2.90
C GLY A 30 16.42 -3.36 3.13
N ASN A 31 15.66 -4.04 2.27
CA ASN A 31 15.10 -5.36 2.59
C ASN A 31 15.76 -6.49 1.80
N ARG A 32 17.10 -6.56 1.81
CA ARG A 32 17.89 -7.49 0.98
C ARG A 32 17.67 -8.98 1.25
N PHE A 33 17.05 -9.33 2.38
CA PHE A 33 16.74 -10.72 2.77
C PHE A 33 15.25 -11.06 2.62
N VAL A 34 14.46 -10.18 1.99
CA VAL A 34 13.04 -10.42 1.72
C VAL A 34 12.87 -10.83 0.26
N THR A 35 12.21 -11.97 0.04
CA THR A 35 11.90 -12.50 -1.29
C THR A 35 10.67 -13.40 -1.22
N GLY A 36 9.94 -13.55 -2.34
CA GLY A 36 8.78 -14.44 -2.43
C GLY A 36 7.49 -13.90 -1.79
N GLU A 37 7.50 -12.67 -1.29
CA GLU A 37 6.38 -12.08 -0.56
C GLU A 37 5.50 -11.17 -1.43
N ILE A 38 4.21 -11.11 -1.12
CA ILE A 38 3.25 -10.15 -1.69
C ILE A 38 3.04 -9.02 -0.69
N ILE A 39 3.38 -7.79 -1.09
CA ILE A 39 3.18 -6.59 -0.26
C ILE A 39 1.95 -5.83 -0.76
N VAL A 40 0.92 -5.70 0.08
CA VAL A 40 -0.33 -5.00 -0.24
C VAL A 40 -0.24 -3.53 0.18
N ILE A 41 -0.42 -2.61 -0.77
CA ILE A 41 -0.34 -1.16 -0.57
C ILE A 41 -1.69 -0.53 -0.95
N ASP A 42 -2.67 -0.61 -0.05
CA ASP A 42 -4.05 -0.22 -0.34
C ASP A 42 -4.74 0.55 0.79
N GLY A 43 -3.97 1.00 1.79
CA GLY A 43 -4.50 1.69 2.97
C GLY A 43 -5.34 0.80 3.89
N GLY A 44 -5.21 -0.53 3.78
CA GLY A 44 -5.91 -1.55 4.57
C GLY A 44 -7.27 -1.96 4.00
N PHE A 45 -7.53 -1.68 2.73
CA PHE A 45 -8.82 -2.00 2.10
C PHE A 45 -9.07 -3.51 2.11
N SER A 46 -8.07 -4.31 1.71
CA SER A 46 -8.17 -5.77 1.59
C SER A 46 -8.21 -6.50 2.92
N SER A 47 -7.90 -5.84 4.04
CA SER A 47 -7.97 -6.44 5.38
C SER A 47 -9.29 -6.20 6.11
N THR A 48 -10.19 -5.37 5.54
CA THR A 48 -11.46 -4.98 6.16
C THR A 48 -12.68 -5.49 5.36
N THR A 49 -12.48 -6.02 4.16
CA THR A 49 -13.52 -6.52 3.25
C THR A 49 -13.27 -7.97 2.92
#